data_AF-A0A381XWH8-F1
#
_entry.id   AF-A0A381XWH8-F1
#
_cell.length_a   1.000
_cell.length_b   1.000
_cell.length_c   1.000
_cell.angle_alpha   90.00
_cell.angle_beta   90.00
_cell.angle_gamma   90.00
#
_symmetry.space_group_name_H-M   'P 1'
#
loop_
_entity.id
_entity.type
_entity.pdbx_description
1 polymer ?
#
loop_
_entity_poly.entity_id
_entity_poly.type
_entity_poly.pdbx_seq_one_letter_code
_entity_poly.pdbx_strand_id
1 'polypeptide(L)'
;VVGGKRDQGSFLRPWVLRKAFRRGRPDAVIAFIDLTNILTLVATIGLKIPVIISERGNPAFHSIGKFWSLLRQGVYKMSACLVLQTHDARSFFSSSIQKNSRIIPNPVLIPEYSEPDLKSETSSKTLVAMGGLYELKGFDLLLKAFAPLCNNFPDWLLEIWGEEVQRETLESLRDELGLRERVRFPGLTKEHYKTMSRADIFVLSSRTEGFPNVLGEAMACGLPVVSFDCPCGPSEMIQDGVNGLLAVATKNR
;
A
#
# COMPACT_ATOMS: atom_id res chain seq x y z
N VAL A 1 5.46 -10.84 8.98
CA VAL A 1 5.77 -12.30 8.86
C VAL A 1 5.76 -12.75 7.39
N VAL A 2 6.92 -12.80 6.73
CA VAL A 2 7.07 -13.33 5.36
C VAL A 2 8.26 -14.27 5.37
N GLY A 3 8.01 -15.56 5.10
CA GLY A 3 9.03 -16.62 5.19
C GLY A 3 8.49 -18.00 5.57
N GLY A 4 7.18 -18.15 5.76
CA GLY A 4 6.56 -19.47 5.90
C GLY A 4 6.61 -20.23 4.58
N LYS A 5 7.30 -21.37 4.57
CA LYS A 5 7.33 -22.40 3.52
C LYS A 5 6.01 -22.42 2.74
N ARG A 6 6.03 -21.99 1.48
CA ARG A 6 4.87 -22.10 0.57
C ARG A 6 4.62 -23.58 0.33
N ASP A 7 3.67 -24.09 1.11
CA ASP A 7 3.25 -25.48 1.18
C ASP A 7 3.14 -26.15 -0.19
N GLN A 8 3.74 -27.32 -0.30
CA GLN A 8 3.64 -28.25 -1.43
C GLN A 8 2.24 -28.90 -1.53
N GLY A 9 1.19 -28.29 -0.97
CA GLY A 9 -0.23 -28.68 -1.07
C GLY A 9 -0.99 -28.08 -2.27
N SER A 10 -0.28 -27.57 -3.26
CA SER A 10 -0.77 -26.66 -4.31
C SER A 10 -1.86 -27.27 -5.25
N PHE A 11 -1.77 -28.54 -5.61
CA PHE A 11 -2.62 -29.12 -6.68
C PHE A 11 -4.06 -29.45 -6.25
N LEU A 12 -4.32 -29.65 -4.96
CA LEU A 12 -5.66 -29.96 -4.46
C LEU A 12 -6.54 -28.73 -4.29
N ARG A 13 -5.95 -27.54 -4.19
CA ARG A 13 -6.68 -26.28 -3.91
C ARG A 13 -7.72 -25.95 -4.98
N PRO A 14 -7.42 -26.02 -6.30
CA PRO A 14 -8.44 -25.80 -7.32
C PRO A 14 -9.61 -26.80 -7.23
N TRP A 15 -9.35 -28.05 -6.85
CA TRP A 15 -10.39 -29.07 -6.70
C TRP A 15 -11.31 -28.77 -5.51
N VAL A 16 -10.74 -28.37 -4.37
CA VAL A 16 -11.50 -27.95 -3.19
C VAL A 16 -12.38 -26.73 -3.51
N LEU A 17 -11.81 -25.71 -4.16
CA LEU A 17 -12.55 -24.53 -4.61
C LEU A 17 -13.69 -24.91 -5.56
N ARG A 18 -13.42 -25.79 -6.54
CA ARG A 18 -14.42 -26.27 -7.49
C ARG A 18 -15.58 -26.98 -6.79
N LYS A 19 -15.30 -27.84 -5.80
CA LYS A 19 -16.33 -28.51 -5.00
C LYS A 19 -17.18 -27.49 -4.23
N ALA A 20 -16.55 -26.47 -3.66
CA ALA A 20 -17.25 -25.38 -2.97
C ALA A 20 -18.17 -24.59 -3.93
N PHE A 21 -17.69 -24.20 -5.12
CA PHE A 21 -18.50 -23.48 -6.11
C PHE A 21 -19.68 -24.30 -6.62
N ARG A 22 -19.50 -25.61 -6.87
CA ARG A 22 -20.60 -26.50 -7.27
C ARG A 22 -21.67 -26.66 -6.19
N ARG A 23 -21.26 -26.68 -4.91
CA ARG A 23 -22.18 -26.77 -3.77
C ARG A 23 -22.92 -25.45 -3.55
N GLY A 24 -22.21 -24.32 -3.61
CA GLY A 24 -22.75 -23.00 -3.33
C GLY A 24 -23.57 -22.40 -4.46
N ARG A 25 -23.32 -22.81 -5.72
CA ARG A 25 -23.97 -22.27 -6.93
C ARG A 25 -24.03 -20.73 -6.96
N PRO A 26 -22.89 -20.04 -6.79
CA PRO A 26 -22.90 -18.58 -6.75
C PRO A 26 -23.21 -17.99 -8.12
N ASP A 27 -23.90 -16.86 -8.15
CA ASP A 27 -24.15 -16.08 -9.38
C ASP A 27 -22.87 -15.45 -9.93
N ALA A 28 -21.91 -15.13 -9.06
CA ALA A 28 -20.59 -14.62 -9.40
C ALA A 28 -19.57 -14.94 -8.30
N VAL A 29 -18.28 -14.94 -8.66
CA VAL A 29 -17.17 -15.08 -7.71
C VAL A 29 -16.25 -13.88 -7.80
N ILE A 30 -15.89 -13.31 -6.65
CA ILE A 30 -14.89 -12.25 -6.56
C ILE A 30 -13.66 -12.83 -5.86
N ALA A 31 -12.53 -12.85 -6.56
CA ALA A 31 -11.26 -13.30 -6.02
C ALA A 31 -10.30 -12.13 -5.83
N PHE A 32 -9.45 -12.23 -4.81
CA PHE A 32 -8.46 -11.23 -4.47
C PHE A 32 -7.08 -11.89 -4.42
N ILE A 33 -6.06 -11.14 -4.85
CA ILE A 33 -4.63 -11.48 -4.77
C ILE A 33 -4.18 -12.52 -5.83
N ASP A 34 -3.01 -12.27 -6.39
CA ASP A 34 -2.37 -12.94 -7.52
C ASP A 34 -2.65 -14.45 -7.69
N LEU A 35 -2.13 -15.29 -6.80
CA LEU A 35 -2.21 -16.75 -6.90
C LEU A 35 -3.64 -17.24 -6.67
N THR A 36 -4.37 -16.63 -5.75
CA THR A 36 -5.79 -16.97 -5.49
C THR A 36 -6.65 -16.69 -6.72
N ASN A 37 -6.39 -15.60 -7.44
CA ASN A 37 -7.06 -15.29 -8.70
C ASN A 37 -6.81 -16.39 -9.74
N ILE A 38 -5.55 -16.84 -9.91
CA ILE A 38 -5.19 -17.93 -10.82
C ILE A 38 -5.94 -19.21 -10.45
N LEU A 39 -5.85 -19.63 -9.19
CA LEU A 39 -6.47 -20.86 -8.71
C LEU A 39 -8.00 -20.83 -8.83
N THR A 40 -8.63 -19.68 -8.59
CA THR A 40 -10.08 -19.49 -8.73
C THR A 40 -10.52 -19.60 -10.18
N LEU A 41 -9.80 -18.96 -11.11
CA LEU A 41 -10.09 -19.06 -12.54
C LEU A 41 -9.94 -20.50 -13.04
N VAL A 42 -8.89 -21.21 -12.62
CA VAL A 42 -8.71 -22.64 -12.94
C VAL A 42 -9.84 -23.50 -12.36
N ALA A 43 -10.25 -23.23 -11.12
CA ALA A 43 -11.32 -23.99 -10.46
C ALA A 43 -12.70 -23.79 -11.12
N THR A 44 -12.93 -22.65 -11.77
CA THR A 44 -14.21 -22.28 -12.41
C THR A 44 -14.32 -22.67 -13.88
N ILE A 45 -13.27 -23.21 -14.50
CA ILE A 45 -13.29 -23.68 -15.90
C ILE A 45 -14.48 -24.64 -16.11
N GLY A 46 -15.32 -24.30 -17.09
CA GLY A 46 -16.51 -25.08 -17.46
C GLY A 46 -17.70 -24.98 -16.49
N LEU A 47 -17.65 -24.16 -15.43
CA LEU A 47 -18.80 -23.96 -14.53
C LEU A 47 -19.77 -22.86 -14.98
N LYS A 48 -19.43 -22.08 -16.02
CA LYS A 48 -20.20 -20.91 -16.51
C LYS A 48 -20.50 -19.87 -15.42
N ILE A 49 -19.66 -19.79 -14.38
CA ILE A 49 -19.75 -18.79 -13.32
C ILE A 49 -18.85 -17.60 -13.71
N PRO A 50 -19.35 -16.35 -13.75
CA PRO A 50 -18.51 -15.18 -13.98
C PRO A 50 -17.57 -14.96 -12.78
N VAL A 51 -16.28 -14.75 -13.08
CA VAL A 51 -15.25 -14.51 -12.06
C VAL A 51 -14.66 -13.12 -12.24
N ILE A 52 -14.86 -12.27 -11.23
CA ILE A 52 -14.17 -10.99 -11.11
C ILE A 52 -12.91 -11.23 -10.29
N ILE A 53 -11.76 -10.78 -10.79
CA ILE A 53 -10.48 -10.90 -10.10
C ILE A 53 -9.98 -9.52 -9.71
N SER A 54 -9.33 -9.40 -8.56
CA SER A 54 -8.73 -8.14 -8.11
C SER A 54 -7.25 -8.31 -7.78
N GLU A 55 -6.41 -7.54 -8.44
CA GLU A 55 -4.99 -7.38 -8.11
C GLU A 55 -4.83 -6.18 -7.17
N ARG A 56 -4.09 -6.39 -6.08
CA ARG A 56 -4.02 -5.46 -4.92
C ARG A 56 -2.63 -4.86 -4.69
N GLY A 57 -1.70 -5.18 -5.57
CA GLY A 57 -0.36 -4.64 -5.63
C GLY A 57 0.08 -4.59 -7.09
N ASN A 58 1.25 -4.02 -7.36
CA ASN A 58 1.76 -3.99 -8.73
C ASN A 58 2.49 -5.30 -9.08
N PRO A 59 2.00 -6.07 -10.07
CA PRO A 59 2.64 -7.28 -10.57
C PRO A 59 4.09 -7.16 -11.03
N ALA A 60 4.54 -5.95 -11.40
CA ALA A 60 5.90 -5.67 -11.83
C ALA A 60 6.91 -5.76 -10.67
N PHE A 61 6.47 -5.43 -9.46
CA PHE A 61 7.32 -5.40 -8.26
C PHE A 61 7.09 -6.61 -7.34
N HIS A 62 5.98 -7.34 -7.51
CA HIS A 62 5.71 -8.58 -6.79
C HIS A 62 5.78 -9.81 -7.72
N SER A 63 6.86 -10.58 -7.59
CA SER A 63 7.07 -11.79 -8.39
C SER A 63 6.41 -13.02 -7.77
N ILE A 64 5.63 -13.73 -8.60
CA ILE A 64 5.09 -15.06 -8.29
C ILE A 64 5.89 -16.19 -8.97
N GLY A 65 7.03 -15.87 -9.58
CA GLY A 65 7.82 -16.81 -10.38
C GLY A 65 7.35 -16.92 -11.83
N LYS A 66 8.26 -17.31 -12.73
CA LYS A 66 8.06 -17.30 -14.18
C LYS A 66 6.87 -18.15 -14.62
N PHE A 67 6.75 -19.36 -14.08
CA PHE A 67 5.65 -20.29 -14.39
C PHE A 67 4.28 -19.66 -14.08
N TRP A 68 4.08 -19.16 -12.86
CA TRP A 68 2.83 -18.56 -12.45
C TRP A 68 2.54 -17.23 -13.16
N SER A 69 3.57 -16.45 -13.50
CA SER A 69 3.41 -15.22 -14.29
C SER A 69 2.93 -15.49 -15.71
N LEU A 70 3.45 -16.54 -16.37
CA LEU A 70 2.97 -16.99 -17.67
C LEU A 70 1.53 -17.50 -17.58
N LEU A 71 1.24 -18.36 -16.58
CA LEU A 71 -0.11 -18.87 -16.36
C LEU A 71 -1.11 -17.73 -16.11
N ARG A 72 -0.73 -16.72 -15.32
CA ARG A 72 -1.52 -15.52 -15.05
C ARG A 72 -1.94 -14.82 -16.35
N GLN A 73 -1.00 -14.55 -17.26
CA GLN A 73 -1.30 -13.90 -18.54
C GLN A 73 -2.24 -14.71 -19.43
N GLY A 74 -2.26 -16.04 -19.28
CA GLY A 74 -3.23 -16.92 -19.94
C GLY A 74 -4.61 -16.87 -19.29
N VAL A 75 -4.69 -17.25 -18.01
CA VAL A 75 -5.98 -17.46 -17.32
C VAL A 75 -6.72 -16.16 -17.02
N TYR A 76 -6.03 -15.04 -16.82
CA TYR A 76 -6.69 -13.75 -16.56
C TYR A 76 -7.54 -13.27 -17.73
N LYS A 77 -7.32 -13.76 -18.95
CA LYS A 77 -8.19 -13.49 -20.10
C LYS A 77 -9.59 -14.10 -19.95
N MET A 78 -9.73 -15.09 -19.06
CA MET A 78 -10.99 -15.78 -18.79
C MET A 78 -11.84 -15.08 -17.73
N SER A 79 -11.31 -14.07 -17.04
CA SER A 79 -12.07 -13.34 -16.04
C SER A 79 -13.21 -12.56 -16.70
N ALA A 80 -14.31 -12.40 -15.97
CA ALA A 80 -15.39 -11.51 -16.35
C ALA A 80 -14.94 -10.04 -16.27
N CYS A 81 -14.07 -9.71 -15.31
CA CYS A 81 -13.43 -8.40 -15.19
C CYS A 81 -12.16 -8.52 -14.32
N LEU A 82 -11.11 -7.80 -14.69
CA LEU A 82 -9.94 -7.56 -13.83
C LEU A 82 -10.04 -6.18 -13.16
N VAL A 83 -10.13 -6.16 -11.84
CA VAL A 83 -10.08 -4.94 -11.02
C VAL A 83 -8.65 -4.66 -10.57
N LEU A 84 -8.19 -3.44 -10.83
CA LEU A 84 -6.87 -2.93 -10.48
C LEU A 84 -7.04 -1.61 -9.73
N GLN A 85 -6.01 -1.20 -8.98
CA GLN A 85 -6.06 0.04 -8.20
C GLN A 85 -5.44 1.24 -8.92
N THR A 86 -4.53 0.99 -9.86
CA THR A 86 -3.76 2.04 -10.56
C THR A 86 -3.61 1.72 -12.05
N HIS A 87 -3.42 2.77 -12.85
CA HIS A 87 -3.11 2.67 -14.27
C HIS A 87 -1.75 1.99 -14.50
N ASP A 88 -0.78 2.22 -13.63
CA ASP A 88 0.51 1.54 -13.69
C ASP A 88 0.37 0.02 -13.55
N ALA A 89 -0.40 -0.46 -12.58
CA ALA A 89 -0.64 -1.89 -12.42
C ALA A 89 -1.36 -2.50 -13.65
N ARG A 90 -2.22 -1.71 -14.32
CA ARG A 90 -2.87 -2.12 -15.57
C ARG A 90 -1.90 -2.29 -16.72
N SER A 91 -0.91 -1.41 -16.82
CA SER A 91 0.08 -1.42 -17.91
C SER A 91 0.89 -2.72 -17.98
N PHE A 92 1.04 -3.43 -16.85
CA PHE A 92 1.73 -4.73 -16.78
C PHE A 92 1.05 -5.83 -17.60
N PHE A 93 -0.27 -5.78 -17.76
CA PHE A 93 -1.02 -6.85 -18.41
C PHE A 93 -1.08 -6.67 -19.93
N SER A 94 -1.23 -7.77 -20.68
CA SER A 94 -1.42 -7.69 -22.13
C SER A 94 -2.65 -6.87 -22.51
N SER A 95 -2.66 -6.24 -23.70
CA SER A 95 -3.77 -5.39 -24.15
C SER A 95 -5.13 -6.11 -24.15
N SER A 96 -5.14 -7.43 -24.38
CA SER A 96 -6.37 -8.24 -24.29
C SER A 96 -6.96 -8.26 -22.88
N ILE A 97 -6.12 -8.36 -21.84
CA ILE A 97 -6.57 -8.32 -20.44
C ILE A 97 -6.97 -6.89 -20.06
N GLN A 98 -6.19 -5.89 -20.50
CA GLN A 98 -6.49 -4.49 -20.22
C GLN A 98 -7.86 -4.07 -20.77
N LYS A 99 -8.30 -4.59 -21.92
CA LYS A 99 -9.65 -4.30 -22.46
C LYS A 99 -10.77 -4.69 -21.50
N ASN A 100 -10.57 -5.79 -20.76
CA ASN A 100 -11.53 -6.31 -19.79
C ASN A 100 -11.17 -5.95 -18.34
N SER A 101 -10.46 -4.84 -18.13
CA SER A 101 -10.09 -4.37 -16.80
C SER A 101 -10.77 -3.04 -16.44
N ARG A 102 -10.87 -2.80 -15.12
CA ARG A 102 -11.38 -1.56 -14.53
C ARG A 102 -10.44 -1.10 -13.43
N ILE A 103 -10.18 0.21 -13.39
CA ILE A 103 -9.49 0.83 -12.26
C ILE A 103 -10.55 1.16 -11.22
N ILE A 104 -10.46 0.53 -10.05
CA ILE A 104 -11.31 0.79 -8.89
C ILE A 104 -10.36 0.96 -7.70
N PRO A 105 -10.10 2.21 -7.26
CA PRO A 105 -9.24 2.46 -6.10
C PRO A 105 -9.86 1.90 -4.83
N ASN A 106 -9.06 1.79 -3.76
CA ASN A 106 -9.61 1.37 -2.48
C ASN A 106 -10.52 2.44 -1.90
N PRO A 107 -11.64 2.06 -1.28
CA PRO A 107 -12.46 3.01 -0.54
C PRO A 107 -11.62 3.58 0.61
N VAL A 108 -11.69 4.89 0.77
CA VAL A 108 -11.14 5.60 1.92
C VAL A 108 -12.33 6.00 2.78
N LEU A 109 -12.30 5.65 4.08
CA LEU A 109 -13.32 6.08 5.01
C LEU A 109 -13.04 7.52 5.42
N ILE A 110 -14.06 8.37 5.35
CA ILE A 110 -13.96 9.75 5.81
C ILE A 110 -14.32 9.73 7.32
N PRO A 111 -13.40 10.11 8.22
CA PRO A 111 -13.69 10.12 9.65
C PRO A 111 -14.78 11.17 9.97
N GLU A 112 -15.66 10.86 10.92
CA GLU A 112 -16.76 11.75 11.33
C GLU A 112 -16.25 13.05 11.99
N TYR A 113 -15.06 13.02 12.58
CA TYR A 113 -14.33 14.20 13.07
C TYR A 113 -13.71 14.95 11.88
N SER A 114 -14.58 15.57 11.08
CA SER A 114 -14.25 16.28 9.84
C SER A 114 -13.80 17.72 10.05
N GLU A 115 -13.89 18.22 11.29
CA GLU A 115 -13.12 19.39 11.68
C GLU A 115 -11.81 18.88 12.27
N PRO A 116 -10.65 19.28 11.70
CA PRO A 116 -9.40 19.07 12.40
C PRO A 116 -9.60 19.65 13.79
N ASP A 117 -9.26 18.87 14.81
CA ASP A 117 -9.03 19.39 16.15
C ASP A 117 -7.79 20.27 15.97
N LEU A 118 -8.02 21.50 15.43
CA LEU A 118 -7.01 22.46 15.07
C LEU A 118 -6.19 22.57 16.32
N LYS A 119 -4.98 21.99 16.29
CA LYS A 119 -4.07 22.01 17.42
C LYS A 119 -4.16 23.42 17.97
N SER A 120 -4.43 23.53 19.28
CA SER A 120 -4.12 24.76 19.99
C SER A 120 -2.73 25.19 19.55
N GLU A 121 -2.49 26.49 19.37
CA GLU A 121 -1.23 27.05 18.84
C GLU A 121 -0.01 26.58 19.64
N THR A 122 0.40 25.33 19.48
CA THR A 122 1.62 24.76 20.03
C THR A 122 2.73 25.17 19.09
N SER A 123 3.84 25.66 19.64
CA SER A 123 5.00 26.03 18.84
C SER A 123 5.59 24.85 18.05
N SER A 124 5.31 23.61 18.46
CA SER A 124 5.81 22.41 17.81
C SER A 124 4.95 21.95 16.63
N LYS A 125 5.63 21.49 15.58
CA LYS A 125 5.01 20.88 14.39
C LYS A 125 5.28 19.39 14.39
N THR A 126 4.26 18.57 14.14
CA THR A 126 4.40 17.10 14.13
C THR A 126 4.21 16.57 12.72
N LEU A 127 5.27 15.99 12.17
CA LEU A 127 5.22 15.17 10.98
C LEU A 127 4.87 13.75 11.41
N VAL A 128 3.97 13.09 10.69
CA VAL A 128 3.59 11.71 10.96
C VAL A 128 3.79 10.85 9.72
N ALA A 129 4.33 9.65 9.91
CA ALA A 129 4.39 8.60 8.91
C ALA A 129 3.85 7.32 9.52
N MET A 130 3.13 6.51 8.73
CA MET A 130 2.49 5.29 9.23
C MET A 130 2.64 4.12 8.26
N GLY A 131 2.98 2.94 8.77
CA GLY A 131 3.06 1.70 7.99
C GLY A 131 3.94 0.64 8.66
N GLY A 132 3.86 -0.60 8.17
CA GLY A 132 4.74 -1.67 8.66
C GLY A 132 6.22 -1.33 8.46
N LEU A 133 7.05 -1.58 9.47
CA LEU A 133 8.49 -1.25 9.45
C LEU A 133 9.26 -2.26 8.57
N TYR A 134 9.11 -2.11 7.26
CA TYR A 134 9.79 -2.87 6.22
C TYR A 134 10.62 -1.96 5.33
N GLU A 135 11.63 -2.52 4.65
CA GLU A 135 12.51 -1.77 3.75
C GLU A 135 11.73 -1.00 2.68
N LEU A 136 10.67 -1.59 2.13
CA LEU A 136 9.88 -0.95 1.07
C LEU A 136 9.18 0.34 1.52
N LYS A 137 9.00 0.58 2.83
CA LYS A 137 8.41 1.83 3.36
C LYS A 137 9.39 2.99 3.46
N GLY A 138 10.69 2.75 3.27
CA GLY A 138 11.67 3.83 3.14
C GLY A 138 11.80 4.75 4.34
N PHE A 139 11.48 4.26 5.56
CA PHE A 139 11.63 5.07 6.77
C PHE A 139 13.09 5.47 7.03
N ASP A 140 14.07 4.72 6.53
CA ASP A 140 15.48 5.14 6.55
C ASP A 140 15.74 6.38 5.69
N LEU A 141 15.06 6.50 4.55
CA LEU A 141 15.13 7.70 3.69
C LEU A 141 14.46 8.89 4.39
N LEU A 142 13.33 8.64 5.07
CA LEU A 142 12.65 9.66 5.85
C LEU A 142 13.53 10.22 6.96
N LEU A 143 14.20 9.36 7.74
CA LEU A 143 15.11 9.78 8.79
C LEU A 143 16.26 10.64 8.23
N LYS A 144 16.87 10.21 7.12
CA LYS A 144 17.97 10.94 6.46
C LYS A 144 17.51 12.29 5.90
N ALA A 145 16.28 12.36 5.37
CA ALA A 145 15.70 13.60 4.87
C ALA A 145 15.30 14.56 6.01
N PHE A 146 14.87 14.02 7.15
CA PHE A 146 14.46 14.81 8.32
C PHE A 146 15.66 15.38 9.08
N ALA A 147 16.77 14.66 9.19
CA ALA A 147 17.97 15.09 9.92
C ALA A 147 18.45 16.53 9.62
N PRO A 148 18.66 16.93 8.35
CA PRO A 148 19.12 18.29 8.06
C PRO A 148 18.06 19.38 8.35
N LEU A 149 16.77 19.03 8.42
CA LEU A 149 15.69 19.98 8.72
C LEU A 149 15.73 20.45 10.17
N CYS A 150 16.24 19.62 11.10
CA CYS A 150 16.23 19.93 12.53
C CYS A 150 16.99 21.21 12.89
N ASN A 151 17.99 21.62 12.08
CA ASN A 151 18.75 22.86 12.30
C ASN A 151 17.91 24.11 11.99
N ASN A 152 17.10 24.06 10.94
CA ASN A 152 16.27 25.20 10.51
C ASN A 152 14.91 25.22 11.22
N PHE A 153 14.46 24.05 11.70
CA PHE A 153 13.16 23.85 12.31
C PHE A 153 13.29 23.15 13.67
N PRO A 154 13.75 23.87 14.72
CA PRO A 154 14.06 23.30 16.02
C PRO A 154 12.83 22.86 16.84
N ASP A 155 11.60 23.10 16.37
CA ASP A 155 10.38 22.64 17.05
C ASP A 155 9.64 21.52 16.30
N TRP A 156 10.20 21.02 15.18
CA TRP A 156 9.59 19.96 14.39
C TRP A 156 9.88 18.57 14.96
N LEU A 157 8.85 17.77 15.13
CA LEU A 157 8.91 16.39 15.61
C LEU A 157 8.45 15.45 14.50
N LEU A 158 8.98 14.22 14.50
CA LEU A 158 8.57 13.17 13.60
C LEU A 158 8.10 11.95 14.39
N GLU A 159 6.91 11.45 14.08
CA GLU A 159 6.39 10.21 14.62
C GLU A 159 6.23 9.17 13.51
N ILE A 160 6.90 8.03 13.66
CA ILE A 160 6.78 6.90 12.74
C ILE A 160 6.00 5.79 13.45
N TRP A 161 4.76 5.59 13.03
CA TRP A 161 3.86 4.58 13.58
C TRP A 161 3.92 3.30 12.76
N GLY A 162 4.03 2.19 13.46
CA GLY A 162 4.26 0.90 12.86
C GLY A 162 5.11 0.03 13.76
N GLU A 163 5.07 -1.26 13.46
CA GLU A 163 5.95 -2.28 14.00
C GLU A 163 6.40 -3.15 12.83
N GLU A 164 7.46 -3.95 13.03
CA GLU A 164 7.96 -5.07 12.19
C GLU A 164 9.51 -5.11 12.24
N VAL A 165 10.09 -5.99 11.41
CA VAL A 165 11.49 -6.41 11.41
C VAL A 165 12.54 -5.29 11.34
N GLN A 166 12.22 -4.09 10.83
CA GLN A 166 13.20 -3.00 10.75
C GLN A 166 13.26 -2.08 11.97
N ARG A 167 12.45 -2.32 13.02
CA ARG A 167 12.37 -1.41 14.18
C ARG A 167 13.74 -1.07 14.79
N GLU A 168 14.49 -2.09 15.18
CA GLU A 168 15.80 -1.90 15.82
C GLU A 168 16.77 -1.16 14.90
N THR A 169 16.83 -1.54 13.63
CA THR A 169 17.68 -0.87 12.63
C THR A 169 17.32 0.61 12.45
N LEU A 170 16.03 0.94 12.43
CA LEU A 170 15.57 2.32 12.30
C LEU A 170 15.82 3.15 13.56
N GLU A 171 15.68 2.55 14.75
CA GLU A 171 16.02 3.19 16.02
C GLU A 171 17.54 3.43 16.15
N SER A 172 18.37 2.48 15.71
CA SER A 172 19.83 2.69 15.63
C SER A 172 20.18 3.82 14.67
N LEU A 173 19.60 3.84 13.46
CA LEU A 173 19.84 4.91 12.49
C LEU A 173 19.38 6.28 13.02
N ARG A 174 18.24 6.34 13.74
CA ARG A 174 17.79 7.56 14.41
C ARG A 174 18.86 8.07 15.39
N ASP A 175 19.40 7.18 16.21
CA ASP A 175 20.37 7.56 17.24
C ASP A 175 21.70 7.99 16.61
N GLU A 176 22.16 7.32 15.55
CA GLU A 176 23.33 7.71 14.75
C GLU A 176 23.17 9.10 14.12
N LEU A 177 21.96 9.46 13.69
CA LEU A 177 21.64 10.77 13.14
C LEU A 177 21.42 11.85 14.22
N GLY A 178 21.54 11.51 15.51
CA GLY A 178 21.31 12.44 16.61
C GLY A 178 19.84 12.84 16.80
N LEU A 179 18.90 12.01 16.34
CA LEU A 179 17.47 12.34 16.25
C LEU A 179 16.62 11.84 17.43
N ARG A 180 17.25 11.36 18.50
CA ARG A 180 16.57 10.67 19.62
C ARG A 180 15.46 11.50 20.28
N GLU A 181 15.68 12.79 20.45
CA GLU A 181 14.70 13.72 21.05
C GLU A 181 13.63 14.21 20.05
N ARG A 182 13.81 13.90 18.75
CA ARG A 182 13.03 14.48 17.65
C ARG A 182 12.19 13.47 16.89
N VAL A 183 12.57 12.19 16.94
CA VAL A 183 11.89 11.11 16.25
C VAL A 183 11.43 10.06 17.24
N ARG A 184 10.14 9.73 17.19
CA ARG A 184 9.52 8.70 18.03
C ARG A 184 9.02 7.54 17.17
N PHE A 185 9.07 6.34 17.75
CA PHE A 185 8.48 5.11 17.21
C PHE A 185 7.42 4.60 18.20
N PRO A 186 6.19 5.14 18.20
CA PRO A 186 5.18 4.83 19.22
C PRO A 186 4.61 3.41 19.12
N GLY A 187 4.90 2.70 18.03
CA GLY A 187 4.42 1.36 17.75
C GLY A 187 3.10 1.35 17.00
N LEU A 188 2.23 0.37 17.28
CA LEU A 188 0.93 0.21 16.64
C LEU A 188 -0.15 1.06 17.32
N THR A 189 -1.06 1.62 16.53
CA THR A 189 -2.27 2.30 17.02
C THR A 189 -3.53 1.68 16.43
N LYS A 190 -4.61 1.68 17.22
CA LYS A 190 -5.98 1.39 16.74
C LYS A 190 -6.73 2.66 16.36
N GLU A 191 -6.30 3.81 16.86
CA GLU A 191 -6.92 5.13 16.65
C GLU A 191 -6.16 5.95 15.58
N HIS A 192 -5.78 5.33 14.46
CA HIS A 192 -4.94 5.96 13.42
C HIS A 192 -5.50 7.29 12.89
N TYR A 193 -6.81 7.40 12.64
CA TYR A 193 -7.43 8.68 12.25
C TYR A 193 -7.23 9.80 13.28
N LYS A 194 -7.37 9.50 14.58
CA LYS A 194 -7.18 10.46 15.67
C LYS A 194 -5.71 10.85 15.85
N THR A 195 -4.80 9.91 15.61
CA THR A 195 -3.37 10.20 15.57
C THR A 195 -3.05 11.14 14.40
N MET A 196 -3.57 10.83 13.20
CA MET A 196 -3.37 11.67 12.02
C MET A 196 -4.02 13.05 12.18
N SER A 197 -5.23 13.17 12.71
CA SER A 197 -5.90 14.45 12.89
C SER A 197 -5.17 15.42 13.83
N ARG A 198 -4.24 14.91 14.65
CA ARG A 198 -3.38 15.68 15.54
C ARG A 198 -2.01 15.98 14.94
N ALA A 199 -1.69 15.47 13.76
CA ALA A 199 -0.45 15.80 13.06
C ALA A 199 -0.59 17.11 12.28
N ASP A 200 0.53 17.69 11.87
CA ASP A 200 0.57 18.87 11.02
C ASP A 200 0.82 18.51 9.55
N ILE A 201 1.58 17.43 9.30
CA ILE A 201 1.94 16.94 7.95
C ILE A 201 2.00 15.42 7.98
N PHE A 202 1.43 14.77 6.96
CA PHE A 202 1.66 13.35 6.70
C PHE A 202 2.81 13.15 5.69
N VAL A 203 3.70 12.19 5.95
CA VAL A 203 4.81 11.87 5.04
C VAL A 203 4.78 10.40 4.63
N LEU A 204 4.77 10.16 3.31
CA LEU A 204 4.93 8.83 2.72
C LEU A 204 6.31 8.70 2.05
N SER A 205 7.20 7.94 2.68
CA SER A 205 8.59 7.74 2.22
C SER A 205 8.80 6.44 1.45
N SER A 206 7.73 5.79 0.99
CA SER A 206 7.82 4.45 0.41
C SER A 206 8.66 4.42 -0.86
N ARG A 207 9.41 3.34 -1.04
CA ARG A 207 10.18 3.04 -2.26
C ARG A 207 9.28 2.51 -3.38
N THR A 208 8.23 1.80 -3.00
CA THR A 208 7.21 1.26 -3.90
C THR A 208 5.91 1.02 -3.12
N GLU A 209 4.79 1.15 -3.82
CA GLU A 209 3.45 0.91 -3.30
C GLU A 209 2.57 0.16 -4.31
N GLY A 210 1.43 -0.34 -3.84
CA GLY A 210 0.33 -0.80 -4.71
C GLY A 210 -0.73 0.29 -4.88
N PHE A 211 -1.36 0.62 -3.75
CA PHE A 211 -2.23 1.77 -3.56
C PHE A 211 -2.13 2.15 -2.08
N PRO A 212 -1.49 3.29 -1.74
CA PRO A 212 -1.17 3.63 -0.36
C PRO A 212 -2.43 4.07 0.39
N ASN A 213 -3.18 3.13 0.98
CA ASN A 213 -4.40 3.45 1.73
C ASN A 213 -4.18 4.54 2.77
N VAL A 214 -3.08 4.45 3.51
CA VAL A 214 -2.75 5.38 4.58
C VAL A 214 -2.52 6.81 4.09
N LEU A 215 -2.09 6.98 2.83
CA LEU A 215 -2.03 8.31 2.20
C LEU A 215 -3.43 8.87 2.01
N GLY A 216 -4.36 8.04 1.53
CA GLY A 216 -5.77 8.41 1.39
C GLY A 216 -6.43 8.72 2.72
N GLU A 217 -6.17 7.90 3.75
CA GLU A 217 -6.65 8.12 5.11
C GLU A 217 -6.13 9.44 5.69
N ALA A 218 -4.86 9.78 5.46
CA ALA A 218 -4.28 11.06 5.86
C ALA A 218 -4.94 12.25 5.13
N MET A 219 -5.15 12.13 3.82
CA MET A 219 -5.87 13.14 3.04
C MET A 219 -7.32 13.29 3.52
N ALA A 220 -7.99 12.20 3.91
CA ALA A 220 -9.33 12.22 4.46
C ALA A 220 -9.41 12.88 5.85
N CYS A 221 -8.30 12.90 6.60
CA CYS A 221 -8.16 13.71 7.82
C CYS A 221 -7.89 15.21 7.54
N GLY A 222 -7.81 15.63 6.27
CA GLY A 222 -7.45 17.00 5.90
C GLY A 222 -5.98 17.35 6.10
N LEU A 223 -5.10 16.35 6.28
CA LEU A 223 -3.67 16.61 6.43
C LEU A 223 -3.04 17.01 5.10
N PRO A 224 -2.17 18.04 5.09
CA PRO A 224 -1.18 18.21 4.04
C PRO A 224 -0.33 16.95 3.93
N VAL A 225 -0.18 16.43 2.72
CA VAL A 225 0.59 15.21 2.45
C VAL A 225 1.83 15.50 1.61
N VAL A 226 2.95 14.91 2.00
CA VAL A 226 4.19 14.88 1.21
C VAL A 226 4.55 13.43 0.94
N SER A 227 4.73 13.06 -0.32
CA SER A 227 5.06 11.68 -0.70
C SER A 227 6.23 11.66 -1.66
N PHE A 228 7.04 10.60 -1.61
CA PHE A 228 7.82 10.26 -2.78
C PHE A 228 6.90 9.87 -3.95
N ASP A 229 7.25 10.30 -5.15
CA ASP A 229 6.66 9.81 -6.40
C ASP A 229 7.22 8.42 -6.72
N CYS A 230 6.76 7.44 -5.94
CA CYS A 230 7.18 6.06 -6.07
C CYS A 230 6.17 5.24 -6.88
N PRO A 231 6.63 4.26 -7.68
CA PRO A 231 5.73 3.34 -8.35
C PRO A 231 5.11 2.38 -7.31
N CYS A 232 3.80 2.27 -7.12
CA CYS A 232 2.70 2.98 -7.77
C CYS A 232 1.69 3.50 -6.74
N GLY A 233 0.96 4.56 -7.09
CA GLY A 233 -0.19 5.01 -6.31
C GLY A 233 -0.13 6.46 -5.84
N PRO A 234 0.98 6.99 -5.29
CA PRO A 234 1.03 8.38 -4.85
C PRO A 234 0.62 9.40 -5.92
N SER A 235 1.10 9.25 -7.15
CA SER A 235 0.75 10.12 -8.29
C SER A 235 -0.67 9.93 -8.84
N GLU A 236 -1.40 8.90 -8.42
CA GLU A 236 -2.84 8.72 -8.71
C GLU A 236 -3.71 9.50 -7.71
N MET A 237 -3.14 9.91 -6.57
CA MET A 237 -3.85 10.55 -5.46
C MET A 237 -3.44 12.01 -5.29
N ILE A 238 -2.17 12.33 -5.52
CA ILE A 238 -1.59 13.66 -5.35
C ILE A 238 -1.43 14.35 -6.71
N GLN A 239 -2.06 15.52 -6.84
CA GLN A 239 -1.70 16.52 -7.83
C GLN A 239 -0.70 17.49 -7.19
N ASP A 240 0.56 17.40 -7.62
CA ASP A 240 1.67 18.15 -7.04
C ASP A 240 1.39 19.67 -7.00
N GLY A 241 1.63 20.27 -5.83
CA GLY A 241 1.39 21.69 -5.56
C GLY A 241 -0.08 22.08 -5.38
N VAL A 242 -1.03 21.15 -5.55
CA VAL A 242 -2.48 21.43 -5.40
C VAL A 242 -3.04 20.80 -4.13
N ASN A 243 -2.93 19.49 -3.97
CA ASN A 243 -3.49 18.76 -2.82
C ASN A 243 -2.42 17.98 -2.01
N GLY A 244 -1.15 18.19 -2.34
CA GLY A 244 0.01 17.57 -1.69
C GLY A 244 1.28 17.89 -2.47
N LEU A 245 2.41 17.36 -2.00
CA LEU A 245 3.70 17.49 -2.68
C LEU A 245 4.26 16.11 -3.05
N LEU A 246 4.74 16.00 -4.29
CA LEU A 246 5.45 14.84 -4.80
C LEU A 246 6.95 15.15 -4.88
N ALA A 247 7.73 14.48 -4.05
CA ALA A 247 9.18 14.53 -4.11
C ALA A 247 9.70 13.42 -5.03
N VAL A 248 10.72 13.72 -5.84
CA VAL A 248 11.37 12.70 -6.66
C VAL A 248 12.02 11.67 -5.73
N ALA A 249 11.61 10.41 -5.84
CA ALA A 249 12.32 9.32 -5.19
C ALA A 249 13.74 9.30 -5.78
N THR A 250 14.75 9.72 -5.01
CA THR A 250 16.14 9.59 -5.44
C THR A 250 16.41 8.11 -5.69
N LYS A 251 16.56 7.72 -6.97
CA LYS A 251 17.20 6.46 -7.31
C LYS A 251 18.58 6.54 -6.68
N ASN A 252 18.82 5.75 -5.63
CA ASN A 252 20.11 5.72 -4.93
C ASN A 252 21.25 5.79 -5.95
N ARG A 253 22.09 6.82 -5.82
CA ARG A 253 23.46 6.79 -6.33
C ARG A 253 24.27 5.85 -5.46
#